data_AF-A0A1I7XJ46-F1
#
_entry.id   AF-A0A1I7XJ46-F1
#
_cell.length_a   1.000
_cell.length_b   1.000
_cell.length_c   1.000
_cell.angle_alpha   90.00
_cell.angle_beta   90.00
_cell.angle_gamma   90.00
#
_symmetry.space_group_name_H-M   'P 1'
#
loop_
_entity.id
_entity.type
_entity.pdbx_description
1 polymer ?
#
loop_
_entity_poly.entity_id
_entity_poly.type
_entity_poly.pdbx_seq_one_letter_code
_entity_poly.pdbx_strand_id
1 'polypeptide(L)'
;MLKKLEVEIVTLDDLFRLVGNISTIPNISNVLTDIGADQELQEIWLSTCYPLNTTLVVPKEELRTQIKLNIAHIIEPNYPHLVNRVADSILRLMVDSVHDESKLITVFHFVGIFKGRHFAPYVENLGHDAWMVTLLDTRQSSKVVQVVDRLSNVPIVPPLESLKHLGLLLTPDEDKNKVMIERYLSSARGHLLSDLLSSYLCLLEADEESSRIGAIRALDILKNTRIARQVSYVAEHDSSNSVRNEAAKLLQKISNFNAKSKIEDDEITRI
;
A
#
# COMPACT_ATOMS: atom_id res chain seq x y z
N MET A 1 4.71 -8.25 5.60
CA MET A 1 5.22 -9.60 5.91
C MET A 1 4.12 -10.57 6.38
N LEU A 2 3.30 -10.24 7.39
CA LEU A 2 2.23 -11.12 7.90
C LEU A 2 1.16 -11.55 6.88
N LYS A 3 0.57 -10.61 6.13
CA LYS A 3 -0.45 -10.93 5.09
C LYS A 3 0.07 -11.88 4.00
N LYS A 4 1.37 -11.86 3.74
CA LYS A 4 2.02 -12.70 2.74
C LYS A 4 2.22 -14.12 3.27
N LEU A 5 2.65 -14.24 4.53
CA LEU A 5 2.75 -15.52 5.24
C LEU A 5 1.38 -16.21 5.35
N GLU A 6 0.32 -15.43 5.60
CA GLU A 6 -1.06 -15.94 5.59
C GLU A 6 -1.46 -16.50 4.22
N VAL A 7 -1.13 -15.80 3.13
CA VAL A 7 -1.39 -16.29 1.76
C VAL A 7 -0.59 -17.56 1.45
N GLU A 8 0.67 -17.64 1.88
CA GLU A 8 1.52 -18.83 1.69
C GLU A 8 1.01 -20.03 2.50
N ILE A 9 0.58 -19.84 3.75
CA ILE A 9 0.01 -20.90 4.60
C ILE A 9 -1.30 -21.42 4.00
N VAL A 10 -2.17 -20.51 3.55
CA VAL A 10 -3.41 -20.86 2.86
C VAL A 10 -3.13 -21.64 1.58
N THR A 11 -2.16 -21.18 0.77
CA THR A 11 -1.75 -21.86 -0.46
C THR A 11 -1.25 -23.27 -0.18
N LEU A 12 -0.49 -23.47 0.90
CA LEU A 12 -0.01 -24.78 1.31
C LEU A 12 -1.16 -25.71 1.75
N ASP A 13 -2.13 -25.20 2.51
CA ASP A 13 -3.31 -25.97 2.94
C ASP A 13 -4.17 -26.40 1.74
N ASP A 14 -4.37 -25.50 0.78
CA ASP A 14 -5.11 -25.78 -0.45
C ASP A 14 -4.39 -26.85 -1.30
N LEU A 15 -3.05 -26.78 -1.41
CA LEU A 15 -2.24 -27.82 -2.06
C LEU A 15 -2.35 -29.18 -1.34
N PHE A 16 -2.35 -29.21 -0.01
CA PHE A 16 -2.50 -30.44 0.77
C PHE A 16 -3.87 -31.10 0.56
N ARG A 17 -4.94 -30.31 0.50
CA ARG A 17 -6.30 -30.81 0.22
C ARG A 17 -6.42 -31.39 -1.18
N LEU A 18 -5.77 -30.76 -2.16
CA LEU A 18 -5.75 -31.25 -3.54
C LEU A 18 -5.00 -32.58 -3.65
N VAL A 19 -3.88 -32.75 -2.94
CA VAL A 19 -3.07 -33.98 -2.94
C VAL A 19 -3.82 -35.17 -2.35
N GLY A 20 -4.71 -34.95 -1.37
CA GLY A 20 -5.53 -36.00 -0.76
C GLY A 20 -6.50 -36.72 -1.71
N ASN A 21 -6.78 -36.15 -2.90
CA ASN A 21 -7.83 -36.60 -3.82
C ASN A 21 -7.31 -37.08 -5.20
N ILE A 22 -6.00 -37.23 -5.40
CA ILE A 22 -5.41 -37.44 -6.73
C ILE A 22 -5.38 -38.93 -7.12
N SER A 23 -6.47 -39.42 -7.71
CA SER A 23 -6.41 -40.57 -8.64
C SER A 23 -6.50 -40.15 -10.12
N THR A 24 -6.73 -38.87 -10.41
CA THR A 24 -6.85 -38.32 -11.77
C THR A 24 -6.31 -36.89 -11.85
N ILE A 25 -5.83 -36.48 -13.03
CA ILE A 25 -5.40 -35.09 -13.32
C ILE A 25 -6.54 -34.15 -12.88
N PRO A 26 -6.27 -33.18 -11.99
CA PRO A 26 -7.31 -32.34 -11.45
C PRO A 26 -7.92 -31.46 -12.54
N ASN A 27 -9.25 -31.46 -12.65
CA ASN A 27 -9.97 -30.53 -13.53
C ASN A 27 -9.72 -29.10 -13.01
N ILE A 28 -9.09 -28.24 -13.82
CA ILE A 28 -8.70 -26.89 -13.40
C ILE A 28 -9.89 -26.02 -12.96
N SER A 29 -11.08 -26.20 -13.56
CA SER A 29 -12.29 -25.49 -13.11
C SER A 29 -12.72 -25.92 -11.71
N ASN A 30 -12.56 -27.21 -11.39
CA ASN A 30 -12.82 -27.69 -10.03
C ASN A 30 -11.78 -27.13 -9.06
N VAL A 31 -10.49 -27.13 -9.43
CA VAL A 31 -9.43 -26.54 -8.60
C VAL A 31 -9.72 -25.07 -8.30
N LEU A 32 -10.06 -24.28 -9.32
CA LEU A 32 -10.39 -22.86 -9.18
C LEU A 32 -11.60 -22.66 -8.25
N THR A 33 -12.64 -23.48 -8.39
CA THR A 33 -13.81 -23.45 -7.52
C THR A 33 -13.44 -23.81 -6.08
N ASP A 34 -12.63 -24.85 -5.88
CA ASP A 34 -12.21 -25.34 -4.56
C ASP A 34 -11.36 -24.31 -3.80
N ILE A 35 -10.52 -23.54 -4.50
CA ILE A 35 -9.73 -22.44 -3.90
C ILE A 35 -10.49 -21.11 -3.82
N GLY A 36 -11.78 -21.09 -4.19
CA GLY A 36 -12.67 -19.95 -4.03
C GLY A 36 -12.55 -18.86 -5.09
N ALA A 37 -12.11 -19.19 -6.30
CA ALA A 37 -12.11 -18.26 -7.43
C ALA A 37 -13.54 -18.03 -7.94
N ASP A 38 -13.95 -16.77 -8.06
CA ASP A 38 -15.20 -16.39 -8.71
C ASP A 38 -15.13 -16.56 -10.24
N GLN A 39 -16.26 -16.34 -10.92
CA GLN A 39 -16.36 -16.55 -12.36
C GLN A 39 -15.38 -15.64 -13.15
N GLU A 40 -15.18 -14.39 -12.74
CA GLU A 40 -14.30 -13.45 -13.42
C GLU A 40 -12.84 -13.91 -13.33
N LEU A 41 -12.41 -14.37 -12.15
CA LEU A 41 -11.08 -14.94 -11.95
C LEU A 41 -10.89 -16.24 -12.73
N GLN A 42 -11.93 -17.09 -12.77
CA GLN A 42 -11.91 -18.32 -13.56
C GLN A 42 -11.74 -18.01 -15.05
N GLU A 43 -12.49 -17.06 -15.59
CA GLU A 43 -12.41 -16.66 -17.00
C GLU A 43 -11.02 -16.15 -17.36
N ILE A 44 -10.43 -15.27 -16.54
CA ILE A 44 -9.06 -14.75 -16.75
C ILE A 44 -8.03 -15.88 -16.74
N TRP A 45 -8.12 -16.79 -15.76
CA TRP A 45 -7.14 -17.86 -15.63
C TRP A 45 -7.23 -18.85 -16.79
N LEU A 46 -8.45 -19.31 -17.10
CA LEU A 46 -8.69 -20.27 -18.17
C LEU A 46 -8.37 -19.70 -19.55
N SER A 47 -8.66 -18.41 -19.80
CA SER A 47 -8.29 -17.73 -21.05
C SER A 47 -6.78 -17.59 -21.21
N THR A 48 -6.03 -17.49 -20.11
CA THR A 48 -4.56 -17.49 -20.13
C THR A 48 -4.02 -18.90 -20.41
N CYS A 49 -4.59 -19.92 -19.78
CA CYS A 49 -4.14 -21.31 -19.88
C CYS A 49 -4.41 -21.94 -21.26
N TYR A 50 -5.59 -21.69 -21.84
CA TYR A 50 -6.06 -22.40 -23.04
C TYR A 50 -5.10 -22.29 -24.24
N PRO A 51 -4.58 -21.11 -24.62
CA PRO A 51 -3.63 -20.99 -25.74
C PRO A 51 -2.26 -21.64 -25.46
N LEU A 52 -1.92 -21.82 -24.19
CA LEU A 52 -0.60 -22.30 -23.75
C LEU A 52 -0.57 -23.79 -23.45
N ASN A 53 -1.74 -24.45 -23.42
CA ASN A 53 -1.90 -25.83 -22.98
C ASN A 53 -1.30 -26.07 -21.57
N THR A 54 -1.46 -25.10 -20.67
CA THR A 54 -1.09 -25.21 -19.25
C THR A 54 -2.33 -25.22 -18.36
N THR A 55 -2.18 -25.52 -17.07
CA THR A 55 -3.32 -25.59 -16.12
C THR A 55 -3.07 -24.83 -14.83
N LEU A 56 -2.05 -25.23 -14.06
CA LEU A 56 -1.79 -24.69 -12.73
C LEU A 56 -0.80 -23.53 -12.71
N VAL A 57 -0.09 -23.32 -13.82
CA VAL A 57 1.00 -22.35 -13.94
C VAL A 57 0.94 -21.71 -15.32
N VAL A 58 1.17 -20.40 -15.37
CA VAL A 58 1.23 -19.61 -16.61
C VAL A 58 2.44 -18.67 -16.57
N PRO A 59 3.01 -18.29 -17.72
CA PRO A 59 4.02 -17.26 -17.74
C PRO A 59 3.42 -15.86 -17.50
N LYS A 60 4.22 -15.01 -16.85
CA LYS A 60 3.81 -13.72 -16.29
C LYS A 60 3.27 -12.75 -17.35
N GLU A 61 3.87 -12.71 -18.53
CA GLU A 61 3.51 -11.76 -19.60
C GLU A 61 2.18 -12.12 -20.29
N GLU A 62 1.88 -13.40 -20.38
CA GLU A 62 0.64 -13.93 -20.92
C GLU A 62 -0.51 -13.62 -19.96
N LEU A 63 -0.30 -13.85 -18.66
CA LEU A 63 -1.26 -13.45 -17.62
C LEU A 63 -1.44 -11.93 -17.58
N ARG A 64 -0.36 -11.15 -17.73
CA ARG A 64 -0.41 -9.68 -17.83
C ARG A 64 -1.35 -9.23 -18.93
N THR A 65 -1.24 -9.85 -20.11
CA THR A 65 -2.06 -9.52 -21.27
C THR A 65 -3.53 -9.81 -20.99
N GLN A 66 -3.85 -10.96 -20.40
CA GLN A 66 -5.22 -11.32 -20.05
C GLN A 66 -5.80 -10.41 -18.96
N ILE A 67 -5.04 -10.08 -17.92
CA ILE A 67 -5.46 -9.11 -16.90
C ILE A 67 -5.81 -7.77 -17.56
N LYS A 68 -4.93 -7.24 -18.43
CA LYS A 68 -5.17 -5.96 -19.12
C LYS A 68 -6.48 -5.94 -19.89
N LEU A 69 -6.75 -6.98 -20.68
CA LEU A 69 -7.98 -7.09 -21.46
C LEU A 69 -9.23 -7.09 -20.57
N ASN A 70 -9.17 -7.79 -19.44
CA ASN A 70 -10.30 -7.94 -18.53
C ASN A 70 -10.51 -6.72 -17.62
N ILE A 71 -9.48 -5.93 -17.31
CA ILE A 71 -9.65 -4.73 -16.47
C ILE A 71 -9.91 -3.44 -17.26
N ALA A 72 -9.67 -3.43 -18.58
CA ALA A 72 -9.73 -2.21 -19.38
C ALA A 72 -11.09 -1.50 -19.25
N HIS A 73 -12.19 -2.25 -19.34
CA HIS A 73 -13.55 -1.70 -19.24
C HIS A 73 -13.89 -1.12 -17.85
N ILE A 74 -13.16 -1.52 -16.80
CA ILE A 74 -13.32 -1.02 -15.43
C ILE A 74 -12.52 0.27 -15.25
N ILE A 75 -11.28 0.28 -15.77
CA ILE A 75 -10.31 1.34 -15.50
C ILE A 75 -10.44 2.52 -16.46
N GLU A 76 -10.61 2.28 -17.76
CA GLU A 76 -10.59 3.35 -18.78
C GLU A 76 -11.66 4.43 -18.59
N PRO A 77 -12.92 4.12 -18.19
CA PRO A 77 -13.95 5.14 -18.01
C PRO A 77 -13.59 6.20 -16.96
N ASN A 78 -12.93 5.78 -15.87
CA ASN A 78 -12.65 6.64 -14.71
C ASN A 78 -11.19 7.11 -14.65
N TYR A 79 -10.26 6.30 -15.16
CA TYR A 79 -8.82 6.48 -15.03
C TYR A 79 -8.09 6.18 -16.35
N PRO A 80 -8.25 7.06 -17.36
CA PRO A 80 -7.69 6.83 -18.69
C PRO A 80 -6.17 6.63 -18.62
N HIS A 81 -5.67 5.71 -19.46
CA HIS A 81 -4.25 5.34 -19.58
C HIS A 81 -3.63 4.59 -18.39
N LEU A 82 -4.39 4.29 -17.32
CA LEU A 82 -3.85 3.58 -16.15
C LEU A 82 -3.95 2.05 -16.23
N VAL A 83 -4.58 1.48 -17.25
CA VAL A 83 -4.75 0.02 -17.42
C VAL A 83 -3.44 -0.75 -17.26
N ASN A 84 -2.37 -0.30 -17.92
CA ASN A 84 -1.06 -0.94 -17.81
C ASN A 84 -0.52 -0.89 -16.37
N ARG A 85 -0.59 0.29 -15.73
CA ARG A 85 -0.08 0.50 -14.37
C ARG A 85 -0.85 -0.33 -13.35
N VAL A 86 -2.16 -0.49 -13.52
CA VAL A 86 -3.01 -1.32 -12.66
C VAL A 86 -2.67 -2.80 -12.85
N ALA A 87 -2.57 -3.28 -14.09
CA ALA A 87 -2.15 -4.66 -14.37
C ALA A 87 -0.77 -4.98 -13.78
N ASP A 88 0.19 -4.06 -13.90
CA ASP A 88 1.53 -4.20 -13.33
C ASP A 88 1.50 -4.18 -11.79
N SER A 89 0.54 -3.49 -11.18
CA SER A 89 0.34 -3.50 -9.73
C SER A 89 -0.22 -4.85 -9.26
N ILE A 90 -1.21 -5.39 -9.97
CA ILE A 90 -1.79 -6.71 -9.71
C ILE A 90 -0.70 -7.80 -9.79
N LEU A 91 0.13 -7.78 -10.83
CA LEU A 91 1.21 -8.76 -10.99
C LEU A 91 2.28 -8.64 -9.91
N ARG A 92 2.64 -7.41 -9.50
CA ARG A 92 3.60 -7.20 -8.41
C ARG A 92 3.12 -7.80 -7.08
N LEU A 93 1.82 -7.89 -6.85
CA LEU A 93 1.27 -8.56 -5.67
C LEU A 93 1.44 -10.09 -5.69
N MET A 94 1.68 -10.69 -6.87
CA MET A 94 1.86 -12.13 -7.05
C MET A 94 3.32 -12.58 -7.05
N VAL A 95 4.27 -11.65 -7.22
CA VAL A 95 5.69 -11.94 -7.30
C VAL A 95 6.33 -11.76 -5.92
N ASP A 96 7.06 -12.77 -5.46
CA ASP A 96 7.86 -12.66 -4.25
C ASP A 96 9.04 -11.68 -4.49
N SER A 97 9.11 -10.59 -3.70
CA SER A 97 10.20 -9.61 -3.74
C SER A 97 11.59 -10.22 -3.47
N VAL A 98 11.68 -11.45 -2.97
CA VAL A 98 12.95 -12.15 -2.75
C VAL A 98 13.44 -12.87 -4.01
N HIS A 99 12.57 -13.17 -4.98
CA HIS A 99 12.90 -13.85 -6.24
C HIS A 99 12.22 -13.17 -7.44
N ASP A 100 12.73 -12.01 -7.83
CA ASP A 100 12.28 -11.23 -9.00
C ASP A 100 12.48 -11.97 -10.35
N GLU A 101 13.05 -13.17 -10.33
CA GLU A 101 13.33 -13.97 -11.53
C GLU A 101 12.22 -14.98 -11.90
N SER A 102 11.18 -15.17 -11.08
CA SER A 102 10.12 -16.12 -11.44
C SER A 102 9.30 -15.61 -12.62
N LYS A 103 9.55 -16.17 -13.80
CA LYS A 103 8.78 -15.93 -15.04
C LYS A 103 7.39 -16.55 -15.01
N LEU A 104 7.09 -17.35 -13.98
CA LEU A 104 5.88 -18.16 -13.87
C LEU A 104 5.06 -17.74 -12.65
N ILE A 105 3.73 -17.74 -12.83
CA ILE A 105 2.74 -17.47 -11.79
C ILE A 105 1.86 -18.72 -11.63
N THR A 106 1.57 -19.09 -10.39
CA THR A 106 0.67 -20.22 -10.08
C THR A 106 -0.76 -19.73 -9.92
N VAL A 107 -1.73 -20.63 -10.12
CA VAL A 107 -3.15 -20.34 -9.91
C VAL A 107 -3.44 -19.87 -8.49
N PHE A 108 -2.69 -20.39 -7.50
CA PHE A 108 -2.84 -20.03 -6.10
C PHE A 108 -2.34 -18.60 -5.81
N HIS A 109 -1.22 -18.18 -6.40
CA HIS A 109 -0.79 -16.78 -6.28
C HIS A 109 -1.81 -15.83 -6.90
N PHE A 110 -2.36 -16.20 -8.06
CA PHE A 110 -3.36 -15.39 -8.75
C PHE A 110 -4.65 -15.26 -7.94
N VAL A 111 -5.26 -16.37 -7.54
CA VAL A 111 -6.52 -16.33 -6.75
C VAL A 111 -6.28 -15.76 -5.36
N GLY A 112 -5.13 -16.05 -4.75
CA GLY A 112 -4.78 -15.62 -3.40
C GLY A 112 -4.84 -14.11 -3.21
N ILE A 113 -4.44 -13.30 -4.19
CA ILE A 113 -4.49 -11.83 -4.06
C ILE A 113 -5.91 -11.26 -4.07
N PHE A 114 -6.89 -12.00 -4.61
CA PHE A 114 -8.30 -11.61 -4.66
C PHE A 114 -9.14 -12.25 -3.54
N LYS A 115 -8.56 -13.14 -2.72
CA LYS A 115 -9.29 -13.84 -1.67
C LYS A 115 -10.01 -12.86 -0.73
N GLY A 116 -11.33 -13.04 -0.61
CA GLY A 116 -12.20 -12.19 0.19
C GLY A 116 -12.49 -10.80 -0.41
N ARG A 117 -12.22 -10.58 -1.70
CA ARG A 117 -12.46 -9.32 -2.41
C ARG A 117 -13.27 -9.58 -3.67
N HIS A 118 -14.20 -8.68 -3.99
CA HIS A 118 -14.84 -8.68 -5.29
C HIS A 118 -13.89 -8.09 -6.34
N PHE A 119 -13.74 -8.77 -7.48
CA PHE A 119 -12.76 -8.42 -8.51
C PHE A 119 -12.91 -6.97 -8.99
N ALA A 120 -14.08 -6.59 -9.53
CA ALA A 120 -14.24 -5.27 -10.13
C ALA A 120 -14.03 -4.09 -9.16
N PRO A 121 -14.64 -4.06 -7.96
CA PRO A 121 -14.37 -3.01 -6.97
C PRO A 121 -12.91 -2.98 -6.52
N TYR A 122 -12.25 -4.14 -6.41
CA TYR A 122 -10.85 -4.19 -6.02
C TYR A 122 -9.95 -3.60 -7.11
N VAL A 123 -10.18 -3.95 -8.37
CA VAL A 123 -9.49 -3.39 -9.53
C VAL A 123 -9.72 -1.88 -9.63
N GLU A 124 -10.95 -1.41 -9.46
CA GLU A 124 -11.27 0.03 -9.46
C GLU A 124 -10.50 0.79 -8.38
N ASN A 125 -10.41 0.23 -7.17
CA ASN A 125 -9.61 0.82 -6.08
C ASN A 125 -8.12 0.91 -6.46
N LEU A 126 -7.55 -0.13 -7.09
CA LEU A 126 -6.17 -0.06 -7.59
C LEU A 126 -5.99 1.04 -8.66
N GLY A 127 -7.02 1.24 -9.51
CA GLY A 127 -7.07 2.35 -10.46
C GLY A 127 -7.07 3.71 -9.77
N HIS A 128 -7.88 3.86 -8.71
CA HIS A 128 -7.94 5.07 -7.92
C HIS A 128 -6.61 5.39 -7.24
N ASP A 129 -5.96 4.38 -6.66
CA ASP A 129 -4.66 4.49 -6.00
C ASP A 129 -3.59 4.93 -6.99
N ALA A 130 -3.53 4.27 -8.16
CA ALA A 130 -2.60 4.61 -9.23
C ALA A 130 -2.83 6.04 -9.75
N TRP A 131 -4.08 6.49 -9.82
CA TRP A 131 -4.44 7.85 -10.22
C TRP A 131 -3.93 8.87 -9.21
N MET A 132 -4.16 8.67 -7.91
CA MET A 132 -3.68 9.57 -6.86
C MET A 132 -2.15 9.70 -6.92
N VAL A 133 -1.44 8.57 -7.00
CA VAL A 133 0.03 8.58 -7.08
C VAL A 133 0.49 9.32 -8.34
N THR A 134 -0.12 9.06 -9.50
CA THR A 134 0.22 9.76 -10.76
C THR A 134 0.08 11.28 -10.62
N LEU A 135 -0.98 11.76 -9.95
CA LEU A 135 -1.17 13.19 -9.75
C LEU A 135 -0.14 13.79 -8.78
N LEU A 136 0.15 13.10 -7.68
CA LEU A 136 1.15 13.53 -6.70
C LEU A 136 2.57 13.58 -7.32
N ASP A 137 2.91 12.60 -8.16
CA ASP A 137 4.19 12.53 -8.87
C ASP A 137 4.47 13.74 -9.75
N THR A 138 3.43 14.38 -10.31
CA THR A 138 3.61 15.58 -11.13
C THR A 138 4.18 16.77 -10.36
N ARG A 139 4.00 16.79 -9.03
CA ARG A 139 4.27 17.93 -8.12
C ARG A 139 3.58 19.25 -8.51
N GLN A 140 2.65 19.22 -9.47
CA GLN A 140 1.90 20.39 -9.91
C GLN A 140 0.85 20.73 -8.85
N SER A 141 0.85 21.95 -8.32
CA SER A 141 -0.01 22.32 -7.20
C SER A 141 -1.50 22.10 -7.48
N SER A 142 -1.98 22.35 -8.70
CA SER A 142 -3.39 22.08 -9.06
C SER A 142 -3.75 20.60 -8.96
N LYS A 143 -2.83 19.70 -9.30
CA LYS A 143 -3.04 18.24 -9.22
C LYS A 143 -2.91 17.72 -7.79
N VAL A 144 -1.96 18.25 -7.02
CA VAL A 144 -1.81 17.88 -5.61
C VAL A 144 -3.02 18.37 -4.80
N VAL A 145 -3.52 19.59 -5.03
CA VAL A 145 -4.76 20.10 -4.43
C VAL A 145 -5.92 19.16 -4.73
N GLN A 146 -6.07 18.72 -5.98
CA GLN A 146 -7.15 17.80 -6.38
C GLN A 146 -7.14 16.50 -5.55
N VAL A 147 -5.96 15.94 -5.26
CA VAL A 147 -5.84 14.75 -4.41
C VAL A 147 -6.14 15.10 -2.95
N VAL A 148 -5.51 16.13 -2.40
CA VAL A 148 -5.64 16.51 -0.99
C VAL A 148 -7.08 16.90 -0.62
N ASP A 149 -7.79 17.62 -1.49
CA ASP A 149 -9.19 17.97 -1.28
C ASP A 149 -10.09 16.73 -1.26
N ARG A 150 -9.81 15.74 -2.12
CA ARG A 150 -10.55 14.46 -2.12
C ARG A 150 -10.30 13.68 -0.83
N LEU A 151 -9.04 13.59 -0.39
CA LEU A 151 -8.69 12.93 0.87
C LEU A 151 -9.32 13.63 2.09
N SER A 152 -9.40 14.95 2.07
CA SER A 152 -9.99 15.73 3.17
C SER A 152 -11.50 15.47 3.35
N ASN A 153 -12.17 14.97 2.32
CA ASN A 153 -13.60 14.65 2.35
C ASN A 153 -13.90 13.17 2.69
N VAL A 154 -12.87 12.34 2.85
CA VAL A 154 -13.02 10.90 3.12
C VAL A 154 -12.35 10.57 4.46
N PRO A 155 -13.09 10.12 5.50
CA PRO A 155 -12.54 9.84 6.81
C PRO A 155 -11.85 8.45 6.87
N ILE A 156 -11.11 8.09 5.83
CA ILE A 156 -10.42 6.80 5.69
C ILE A 156 -8.96 7.09 5.34
N VAL A 157 -8.06 6.32 5.95
CA VAL A 157 -6.63 6.43 5.66
C VAL A 157 -6.36 6.15 4.17
N PRO A 158 -5.61 7.02 3.47
CA PRO A 158 -5.22 6.77 2.08
C PRO A 158 -4.31 5.52 1.97
N PRO A 159 -4.20 4.93 0.77
CA PRO A 159 -3.23 3.88 0.50
C PRO A 159 -1.81 4.29 0.88
N LEU A 160 -1.02 3.33 1.36
CA LEU A 160 0.32 3.57 1.87
C LEU A 160 1.22 4.26 0.84
N GLU A 161 1.09 3.90 -0.44
CA GLU A 161 1.87 4.57 -1.49
C GLU A 161 1.46 6.03 -1.73
N SER A 162 0.16 6.34 -1.67
CA SER A 162 -0.28 7.74 -1.74
C SER A 162 0.27 8.55 -0.56
N LEU A 163 0.27 7.97 0.65
CA LEU A 163 0.88 8.58 1.84
C LEU A 163 2.39 8.77 1.69
N LYS A 164 3.11 7.81 1.08
CA LYS A 164 4.53 7.94 0.76
C LYS A 164 4.78 9.16 -0.11
N HIS A 165 3.99 9.34 -1.17
CA HIS A 165 4.12 10.48 -2.09
C HIS A 165 3.76 11.82 -1.44
N LEU A 166 2.75 11.85 -0.57
CA LEU A 166 2.49 13.03 0.27
C LEU A 166 3.68 13.35 1.17
N GLY A 167 4.30 12.34 1.78
CA GLY A 167 5.53 12.49 2.57
C GLY A 167 6.70 13.01 1.74
N LEU A 168 6.89 12.51 0.52
CA LEU A 168 7.94 12.97 -0.39
C LEU A 168 7.79 14.46 -0.73
N LEU A 169 6.57 14.97 -0.88
CA LEU A 169 6.31 16.40 -1.11
C LEU A 169 6.62 17.27 0.13
N LEU A 170 6.74 16.67 1.33
CA LEU A 170 7.20 17.35 2.53
C LEU A 170 8.73 17.44 2.63
N THR A 171 9.49 16.69 1.82
CA THR A 171 10.97 16.58 1.93
C THR A 171 11.77 17.79 1.43
N PRO A 172 11.42 18.50 0.33
CA PRO A 172 12.15 19.70 -0.05
C PRO A 172 11.84 20.81 0.95
N ASP A 173 12.78 21.65 1.36
CA ASP A 173 12.49 22.68 2.38
C ASP A 173 11.49 23.74 1.86
N GLU A 174 11.59 24.11 0.59
CA GLU A 174 10.70 25.04 -0.10
C GLU A 174 9.84 24.34 -1.15
N ASP A 175 8.79 23.63 -0.71
CA ASP A 175 7.76 23.12 -1.62
C ASP A 175 6.42 23.82 -1.35
N LYS A 176 5.86 24.45 -2.39
CA LYS A 176 4.59 25.20 -2.33
C LYS A 176 3.41 24.30 -1.95
N ASN A 177 3.55 22.99 -2.14
CA ASN A 177 2.53 22.00 -1.83
C ASN A 177 2.47 21.64 -0.34
N LYS A 178 3.49 21.97 0.46
CA LYS A 178 3.53 21.63 1.89
C LYS A 178 2.33 22.10 2.67
N VAL A 179 1.94 23.37 2.49
CA VAL A 179 0.91 24.02 3.30
C VAL A 179 -0.41 23.26 3.23
N MET A 180 -0.81 22.76 2.06
CA MET A 180 -2.04 21.99 1.93
C MET A 180 -1.94 20.58 2.53
N ILE A 181 -0.78 19.93 2.42
CA ILE A 181 -0.53 18.61 3.01
C ILE A 181 -0.51 18.72 4.54
N GLU A 182 0.16 19.75 5.07
CA GLU A 182 0.17 20.09 6.49
C GLU A 182 -1.24 20.33 7.02
N ARG A 183 -2.06 21.09 6.27
CA ARG A 183 -3.47 21.31 6.63
C ARG A 183 -4.27 20.02 6.70
N TYR A 184 -4.11 19.13 5.71
CA TYR A 184 -4.76 17.82 5.70
C TYR A 184 -4.34 16.98 6.92
N LEU A 185 -3.04 16.78 7.13
CA LEU A 185 -2.53 15.95 8.22
C LEU A 185 -2.88 16.52 9.60
N SER A 186 -2.73 17.84 9.79
CA SER A 186 -3.04 18.50 11.07
C SER A 186 -4.54 18.49 11.42
N SER A 187 -5.41 18.30 10.43
CA SER A 187 -6.86 18.15 10.63
C SER A 187 -7.30 16.77 11.11
N ALA A 188 -6.43 15.75 11.01
CA ALA A 188 -6.78 14.37 11.36
C ALA A 188 -7.12 14.20 12.85
N ARG A 189 -8.21 13.50 13.16
CA ARG A 189 -8.68 13.22 14.52
C ARG A 189 -9.18 11.77 14.63
N GLY A 190 -9.34 11.29 15.87
CA GLY A 190 -9.95 9.98 16.15
C GLY A 190 -9.22 8.82 15.46
N HIS A 191 -9.99 7.93 14.84
CA HIS A 191 -9.47 6.75 14.12
C HIS A 191 -8.55 7.14 12.96
N LEU A 192 -8.90 8.14 12.16
CA LEU A 192 -8.07 8.60 11.04
C LEU A 192 -6.67 9.01 11.50
N LEU A 193 -6.56 9.72 12.63
CA LEU A 193 -5.26 10.08 13.21
C LEU A 193 -4.46 8.82 13.60
N SER A 194 -5.10 7.86 14.27
CA SER A 194 -4.46 6.60 14.66
C SER A 194 -3.95 5.81 13.46
N ASP A 195 -4.74 5.76 12.38
CA ASP A 195 -4.40 5.03 11.16
C ASP A 195 -3.30 5.74 10.39
N LEU A 196 -3.32 7.07 10.29
CA LEU A 196 -2.25 7.86 9.67
C LEU A 196 -0.92 7.69 10.43
N LEU A 197 -0.95 7.72 11.76
CA LEU A 197 0.24 7.46 12.58
C LEU A 197 0.81 6.07 12.30
N SER A 198 -0.05 5.05 12.27
CA SER A 198 0.37 3.67 12.01
C SER A 198 0.96 3.51 10.61
N SER A 199 0.35 4.13 9.60
CA SER A 199 0.82 4.13 8.21
C SER A 199 2.17 4.84 8.05
N TYR A 200 2.34 6.03 8.65
CA TYR A 200 3.62 6.74 8.57
C TYR A 200 4.72 6.06 9.40
N LEU A 201 4.38 5.38 10.50
CA LEU A 201 5.34 4.51 11.19
C LEU A 201 5.78 3.34 10.31
N CYS A 202 4.86 2.72 9.55
CA CYS A 202 5.21 1.67 8.59
C CYS A 202 6.14 2.20 7.48
N LEU A 203 5.94 3.45 7.03
CA LEU A 203 6.81 4.09 6.03
C LEU A 203 8.24 4.39 6.55
N LEU A 204 8.51 4.26 7.85
CA LEU A 204 9.88 4.29 8.38
C LEU A 204 10.69 3.04 8.00
N GLU A 205 10.04 1.99 7.48
CA GLU A 205 10.70 0.78 6.97
C GLU A 205 10.90 0.82 5.44
N ALA A 206 10.56 1.94 4.78
CA ALA A 206 10.71 2.07 3.34
C ALA A 206 12.19 1.99 2.91
N ASP A 207 12.45 1.39 1.75
CA ASP A 207 13.80 1.23 1.21
C ASP A 207 14.46 2.60 0.93
N GLU A 208 13.70 3.55 0.41
CA GLU A 208 14.25 4.86 0.02
C GLU A 208 14.40 5.81 1.21
N GLU A 209 15.57 6.44 1.32
CA GLU A 209 15.87 7.46 2.33
C GLU A 209 14.84 8.59 2.34
N SER A 210 14.47 9.11 1.16
CA SER A 210 13.51 10.21 1.02
C SER A 210 12.11 9.84 1.52
N SER A 211 11.68 8.59 1.30
CA SER A 211 10.40 8.07 1.80
C SER A 211 10.38 8.09 3.34
N ARG A 212 11.47 7.65 3.98
CA ARG A 212 11.61 7.66 5.45
C ARG A 212 11.66 9.08 6.03
N ILE A 213 12.42 10.00 5.40
CA ILE A 213 12.43 11.42 5.80
C ILE A 213 11.03 12.03 5.69
N GLY A 214 10.34 11.78 4.58
CA GLY A 214 8.97 12.25 4.35
C GLY A 214 8.00 11.76 5.42
N ALA A 215 8.14 10.50 5.84
CA ALA A 215 7.36 9.92 6.92
C ALA A 215 7.63 10.59 8.28
N ILE A 216 8.90 10.86 8.62
CA ILE A 216 9.25 11.59 9.86
C ILE A 216 8.63 13.00 9.85
N ARG A 217 8.67 13.71 8.72
CA ARG A 217 8.06 15.04 8.59
C ARG A 217 6.54 15.00 8.73
N ALA A 218 5.90 13.99 8.16
CA ALA A 218 4.46 13.78 8.36
C ALA A 218 4.12 13.51 9.83
N LEU A 219 4.92 12.68 10.52
CA LEU A 219 4.76 12.38 11.95
C LEU A 219 4.94 13.63 12.83
N ASP A 220 5.86 14.53 12.48
CA ASP A 220 6.02 15.83 13.16
C ASP A 220 4.76 16.69 13.06
N ILE A 221 4.10 16.70 11.89
CA ILE A 221 2.85 17.44 11.68
C ILE A 221 1.68 16.85 12.48
N LEU A 222 1.62 15.52 12.61
CA LEU A 222 0.57 14.82 13.38
C LEU A 222 0.71 15.02 14.90
N LYS A 223 1.87 15.49 15.39
CA LYS A 223 2.12 15.94 16.77
C LYS A 223 1.63 14.96 17.85
N ASN A 224 1.94 13.67 17.69
CA ASN A 224 1.55 12.64 18.65
C ASN A 224 2.76 12.11 19.41
N THR A 225 2.78 12.26 20.73
CA THR A 225 3.93 11.86 21.57
C THR A 225 4.08 10.34 21.72
N ARG A 226 3.03 9.56 21.42
CA ARG A 226 3.05 8.09 21.56
C ARG A 226 4.00 7.39 20.59
N ILE A 227 4.45 8.08 19.54
CA ILE A 227 5.41 7.55 18.56
C ILE A 227 6.86 7.66 19.02
N ALA A 228 7.14 8.33 20.15
CA ALA A 228 8.50 8.67 20.57
C ALA A 228 9.43 7.46 20.65
N ARG A 229 8.91 6.29 21.09
CA ARG A 229 9.71 5.07 21.17
C ARG A 229 10.17 4.59 19.79
N GLN A 230 9.27 4.54 18.82
CA GLN A 230 9.56 4.13 17.46
C GLN A 230 10.52 5.12 16.78
N VAL A 231 10.31 6.43 16.99
CA VAL A 231 11.19 7.47 16.43
C VAL A 231 12.58 7.43 17.10
N SER A 232 12.69 7.13 18.39
CA SER A 232 13.99 6.91 19.07
C SER A 232 14.77 5.77 18.43
N TYR A 233 14.08 4.66 18.15
CA TYR A 233 14.71 3.53 17.48
C TYR A 233 15.28 3.93 16.12
N VAL A 234 14.52 4.67 15.31
CA VAL A 234 14.99 5.20 14.01
C VAL A 234 16.16 6.17 14.18
N ALA A 235 16.11 7.07 15.16
CA ALA A 235 17.19 8.03 15.43
C ALA A 235 18.53 7.34 15.77
N GLU A 236 18.47 6.15 16.38
CA GLU A 236 19.64 5.40 16.80
C GLU A 236 20.12 4.38 15.74
N HIS A 237 19.20 3.78 14.98
CA HIS A 237 19.49 2.57 14.20
C HIS A 237 19.23 2.69 12.68
N ASP A 238 18.62 3.77 12.17
CA ASP A 238 18.43 3.91 10.73
C ASP A 238 19.78 3.89 10.00
N SER A 239 19.85 3.32 8.80
CA SER A 239 21.09 3.26 8.03
C SER A 239 21.60 4.64 7.58
N SER A 240 20.69 5.59 7.35
CA SER A 240 21.01 6.93 6.86
C SER A 240 21.22 7.95 7.99
N ASN A 241 22.33 8.68 7.92
CA ASN A 241 22.59 9.83 8.81
C ASN A 241 21.49 10.90 8.71
N SER A 242 20.98 11.17 7.51
CA SER A 242 19.96 12.20 7.28
C SER A 242 18.66 11.85 8.02
N VAL A 243 18.25 10.58 7.94
CA VAL A 243 17.04 10.07 8.59
C VAL A 243 17.21 10.11 10.11
N ARG A 244 18.37 9.67 10.63
CA ARG A 244 18.68 9.74 12.07
C ARG A 244 18.60 11.17 12.60
N ASN A 245 19.18 12.12 11.88
CA ASN A 245 19.16 13.53 12.24
C ASN A 245 17.74 14.13 12.24
N GLU A 246 16.92 13.77 11.25
CA GLU A 246 15.54 14.25 11.18
C GLU A 246 14.68 13.67 12.32
N ALA A 247 14.85 12.38 12.63
CA ALA A 247 14.19 11.72 13.76
C ALA A 247 14.60 12.36 15.11
N ALA A 248 15.88 12.68 15.28
CA ALA A 248 16.38 13.36 16.48
C ALA A 248 15.76 14.75 16.68
N LYS A 249 15.60 15.53 15.59
CA LYS A 249 14.90 16.83 15.65
C LYS A 249 13.45 16.68 16.10
N LEU A 250 12.74 15.67 15.59
CA LEU A 250 11.37 15.37 16.02
C LEU A 250 11.31 15.01 17.51
N LEU A 251 12.23 14.18 18.01
CA LEU A 251 12.30 13.83 19.44
C LEU A 251 12.55 15.05 20.33
N GLN A 252 13.42 15.96 19.90
CA GLN A 252 13.65 17.21 20.62
C GLN A 252 12.37 18.05 20.73
N LYS A 253 11.58 18.14 19.64
CA LYS A 253 10.28 18.82 19.65
C LYS A 253 9.27 18.13 20.58
N ILE A 254 9.20 16.81 20.57
CA ILE A 254 8.34 16.02 21.47
C ILE A 254 8.72 16.26 22.94
N SER A 255 10.01 16.24 23.27
CA SER A 255 10.51 16.52 24.62
C SER A 255 10.11 17.92 25.10
N ASN A 256 10.32 18.93 24.25
CA ASN A 256 9.93 20.32 24.55
C ASN A 256 8.42 20.48 24.75
N PHE A 257 7.60 19.74 24.00
CA PHE A 257 6.14 19.76 24.16
C PHE A 257 5.72 19.18 25.52
N ASN A 258 6.28 18.02 25.90
CA ASN A 258 6.00 17.38 27.20
C ASN A 258 6.46 18.25 28.39
N ALA A 259 7.57 18.98 28.24
CA ALA A 259 8.05 19.89 29.28
C ALA A 259 7.08 21.06 29.49
N LYS A 260 6.50 21.61 28.41
CA LYS A 260 5.53 22.71 28.50
C LYS A 260 4.21 22.27 29.12
N SER A 261 3.65 21.13 28.71
CA SER A 261 2.39 20.63 29.27
C SER A 261 2.48 20.38 30.77
N LYS A 262 3.63 19.89 31.25
CA LYS A 262 3.87 19.66 32.68
C LYS A 262 3.88 20.96 33.50
N ILE A 263 4.39 22.06 32.93
CA ILE A 263 4.40 23.37 33.59
C ILE A 263 2.97 23.93 33.68
N GLU A 264 2.17 23.79 32.63
CA GLU A 264 0.76 24.25 32.63
C GLU A 264 -0.10 23.47 33.64
N ASP A 265 0.08 22.15 33.75
CA ASP A 265 -0.64 21.33 34.75
C ASP A 265 -0.22 21.68 36.21
N ASP A 266 1.07 21.96 36.43
CA ASP A 266 1.60 22.38 37.74
C ASP A 266 1.13 23.80 38.14
N GLU A 267 0.81 24.67 37.18
CA GLU A 267 0.22 26.00 37.43
C GLU A 267 -1.28 25.93 37.71
N ILE A 268 -2.04 25.08 36.99
CA ILE A 268 -3.48 24.89 37.20
C ILE A 268 -3.78 24.25 38.57
N THR A 269 -2.93 23.34 39.03
CA THR A 269 -3.08 22.67 40.34
C THR A 269 -2.68 23.54 41.54
N ARG A 270 -2.14 24.74 41.32
CA ARG A 270 -1.76 25.70 42.36
C ARG A 270 -2.81 26.78 42.64
N ILE A 271 -3.97 26.73 41.98
CA ILE A 271 -5.13 27.62 42.18
C ILE A 271 -6.21 26.87 42.96
#